data_AF-A0A2E0SKT3-F1
#
_entry.id   AF-A0A2E0SKT3-F1
#
_cell.length_a   1.000
_cell.length_b   1.000
_cell.length_c   1.000
_cell.angle_alpha   90.00
_cell.angle_beta   90.00
_cell.angle_gamma   90.00
#
_symmetry.space_group_name_H-M   'P 1'
#
loop_
_entity.id
_entity.type
_entity.pdbx_description
1 polymer ?
#
loop_
_entity_poly.entity_id
_entity_poly.type
_entity_poly.pdbx_seq_one_letter_code
_entity_poly.pdbx_strand_id
1 'polypeptide(L)'
;MSVPFTRADANWALADLFMARAKIDPEQQSKLSADAYQRYSRARRAYTEAEFPYEWALLHHAQGIAKLTMENAQSLSHRAVAFRHFQEALSVFEPTNYPAKLAMVLESLGNACAVNSAERTQEENDLAVACSQGVQILRNGSKDETIFWSELRNKLSKLFDRVTRIRMELDWNDTLRQSLSEYHTVLRQDIFPLPSSECSQEHHHRTGRHSDLLHLREAEEGYRRVLTSITESSEPETWAAVHHQLGLVLLEIAHHPELQASRDEKYRQYAFHYLRESARSYLTQGEEHLAARIQHFIELELADLM
;
A
#
# COMPACT_ATOMS: atom_id res chain seq x y z
N MET A 1 -27.75 13.36 -30.00
CA MET A 1 -26.74 13.64 -28.96
C MET A 1 -27.37 13.35 -27.62
N SER A 2 -27.08 12.20 -27.03
CA SER A 2 -27.68 11.77 -25.76
C SER A 2 -26.60 11.21 -24.83
N VAL A 3 -26.24 12.05 -23.85
CA VAL A 3 -26.03 11.76 -22.42
C VAL A 3 -24.90 10.80 -22.01
N PRO A 4 -23.63 11.29 -21.91
CA PRO A 4 -22.56 10.62 -21.15
C PRO A 4 -22.96 10.26 -19.70
N PHE A 5 -23.85 11.06 -19.10
CA PHE A 5 -24.38 10.85 -17.75
C PHE A 5 -25.28 9.61 -17.62
N THR A 6 -26.14 9.28 -18.59
CA THR A 6 -27.07 8.14 -18.44
C THR A 6 -26.37 6.82 -18.13
N ARG A 7 -25.20 6.60 -18.73
CA ARG A 7 -24.40 5.40 -18.45
C ARG A 7 -23.67 5.50 -17.11
N ALA A 8 -23.24 6.69 -16.70
CA ALA A 8 -22.60 6.91 -15.40
C ALA A 8 -23.62 6.77 -14.26
N ASP A 9 -24.78 7.43 -14.37
CA ASP A 9 -25.94 7.31 -13.49
C ASP A 9 -26.38 5.84 -13.34
N ALA A 10 -26.48 5.11 -14.46
CA ALA A 10 -26.83 3.70 -14.43
C ALA A 10 -25.78 2.83 -13.71
N ASN A 11 -24.48 3.12 -13.88
CA ASN A 11 -23.45 2.40 -13.15
C ASN A 11 -23.49 2.73 -11.65
N TRP A 12 -23.77 3.98 -11.27
CA TRP A 12 -23.95 4.35 -9.88
C TRP A 12 -25.14 3.61 -9.27
N ALA A 13 -26.33 3.71 -9.88
CA ALA A 13 -27.53 3.05 -9.37
C ALA A 13 -27.37 1.52 -9.24
N LEU A 14 -26.69 0.88 -10.20
CA LEU A 14 -26.37 -0.55 -10.12
C LEU A 14 -25.40 -0.87 -8.97
N ALA A 15 -24.43 0.01 -8.71
CA ALA A 15 -23.50 -0.17 -7.60
C ALA A 15 -24.22 -0.07 -6.25
N ASP A 16 -25.12 0.90 -6.09
CA ASP A 16 -25.94 1.04 -4.87
C ASP A 16 -26.83 -0.19 -4.66
N LEU A 17 -27.41 -0.74 -5.74
CA LEU A 17 -28.19 -1.98 -5.69
C LEU A 17 -27.33 -3.18 -5.23
N PHE A 18 -26.11 -3.31 -5.76
CA PHE A 18 -25.20 -4.36 -5.34
C PHE A 18 -24.78 -4.22 -3.88
N MET A 19 -24.51 -2.99 -3.40
CA MET A 19 -24.23 -2.74 -1.99
C MET A 19 -25.43 -3.04 -1.09
N ALA A 20 -26.65 -2.73 -1.53
CA ALA A 20 -27.86 -3.09 -0.79
C ALA A 20 -28.04 -4.62 -0.73
N ARG A 21 -27.78 -5.33 -1.83
CA ARG A 21 -27.85 -6.80 -1.89
C ARG A 21 -26.78 -7.45 -1.02
N ALA A 22 -25.56 -6.92 -1.02
CA ALA A 22 -24.44 -7.42 -0.21
C ALA A 22 -24.72 -7.38 1.30
N LYS A 23 -25.63 -6.51 1.77
CA LYS A 23 -26.05 -6.44 3.17
C LYS A 23 -27.01 -7.56 3.58
N ILE A 24 -27.77 -8.10 2.64
CA ILE A 24 -28.80 -9.13 2.90
C ILE A 24 -28.39 -10.53 2.45
N ASP A 25 -27.26 -10.65 1.74
CA ASP A 25 -26.74 -11.89 1.16
C ASP A 25 -25.26 -12.07 1.56
N PRO A 26 -24.98 -12.58 2.77
CA PRO A 26 -23.61 -12.72 3.29
C PRO A 26 -22.74 -13.63 2.44
N GLU A 27 -23.31 -14.67 1.81
CA GLU A 27 -22.59 -15.62 0.95
C GLU A 27 -22.05 -14.94 -0.31
N GLN A 28 -22.76 -13.94 -0.85
CA GLN A 28 -22.32 -13.20 -2.03
C GLN A 28 -21.75 -11.81 -1.71
N GLN A 29 -21.67 -11.44 -0.43
CA GLN A 29 -21.30 -10.09 0.01
C GLN A 29 -20.00 -9.61 -0.64
N SER A 30 -18.94 -10.41 -0.55
CA SER A 30 -17.61 -10.09 -1.09
C SER A 30 -17.65 -9.80 -2.60
N LYS A 31 -18.31 -10.67 -3.36
CA LYS A 31 -18.45 -10.55 -4.81
C LYS A 31 -19.29 -9.34 -5.20
N LEU A 32 -20.43 -9.14 -4.55
CA LEU A 32 -21.33 -8.01 -4.80
C LEU A 32 -20.65 -6.67 -4.48
N SER A 33 -19.87 -6.61 -3.40
CA SER A 33 -19.08 -5.43 -3.05
C SER A 33 -17.95 -5.17 -4.06
N ALA A 34 -17.31 -6.21 -4.59
CA ALA A 34 -16.33 -6.07 -5.67
C ALA A 34 -16.97 -5.53 -6.96
N ASP A 35 -18.15 -6.06 -7.33
CA ASP A 35 -18.90 -5.58 -8.48
C ASP A 35 -19.35 -4.12 -8.29
N ALA A 36 -19.84 -3.75 -7.10
CA ALA A 36 -20.17 -2.37 -6.76
C ALA A 36 -18.97 -1.44 -6.90
N TYR A 37 -17.81 -1.83 -6.38
CA TYR A 37 -16.56 -1.06 -6.49
C TYR A 37 -16.19 -0.75 -7.95
N GLN A 38 -16.31 -1.76 -8.84
CA GLN A 38 -16.05 -1.59 -10.27
C GLN A 38 -17.06 -0.66 -10.94
N ARG A 39 -18.33 -0.72 -10.53
CA ARG A 39 -19.40 0.11 -11.06
C ARG A 39 -19.26 1.57 -10.63
N TYR A 40 -18.99 1.85 -9.35
CA TYR A 40 -18.64 3.19 -8.89
C TYR A 40 -17.40 3.74 -9.62
N SER A 41 -16.37 2.92 -9.84
CA SER A 41 -15.18 3.32 -10.61
C SER A 41 -15.51 3.77 -12.03
N ARG A 42 -16.51 3.14 -12.67
CA ARG A 42 -16.98 3.53 -14.01
C ARG A 42 -17.81 4.81 -13.98
N ALA A 43 -18.66 4.98 -12.98
CA ALA A 43 -19.44 6.21 -12.80
C ALA A 43 -18.52 7.43 -12.59
N ARG A 44 -17.50 7.28 -11.75
CA ARG A 44 -16.53 8.34 -11.42
C ARG A 44 -15.70 8.86 -12.62
N ARG A 45 -15.67 8.13 -13.74
CA ARG A 45 -15.06 8.65 -14.97
C ARG A 45 -15.83 9.82 -15.59
N ALA A 46 -17.11 9.96 -15.26
CA ALA A 46 -17.96 11.07 -15.72
C ALA A 46 -18.12 12.18 -14.67
N TYR A 47 -18.14 11.83 -13.38
CA TYR A 47 -18.18 12.80 -12.28
C TYR A 47 -16.76 13.06 -11.79
N THR A 48 -16.11 14.10 -12.33
CA THR A 48 -14.76 14.53 -11.94
C THR A 48 -14.81 15.53 -10.78
N GLU A 49 -13.72 15.67 -10.03
CA GLU A 49 -13.65 16.66 -8.94
C GLU A 49 -13.86 18.10 -9.45
N ALA A 50 -13.32 18.43 -10.62
CA ALA A 50 -13.37 19.78 -11.18
C ALA A 50 -14.79 20.19 -11.63
N GLU A 51 -15.57 19.26 -12.19
CA GLU A 51 -16.89 19.55 -12.75
C GLU A 51 -18.03 19.17 -11.80
N PHE A 52 -17.84 18.13 -10.97
CA PHE A 52 -18.86 17.54 -10.09
C PHE A 52 -18.25 17.17 -8.72
N PRO A 53 -17.72 18.14 -7.96
CA PRO A 53 -16.98 17.87 -6.72
C PRO A 53 -17.81 17.08 -5.70
N TYR A 54 -19.10 17.43 -5.58
CA TYR A 54 -20.01 16.78 -4.64
C TYR A 54 -20.27 15.30 -4.99
N GLU A 55 -20.63 15.00 -6.23
CA GLU A 55 -20.86 13.63 -6.72
C GLU A 55 -19.58 12.81 -6.71
N TRP A 56 -18.45 13.41 -7.09
CA TRP A 56 -17.14 12.77 -7.05
C TRP A 56 -16.77 12.34 -5.63
N ALA A 57 -16.99 13.20 -4.63
CA ALA A 57 -16.73 12.88 -3.23
C ALA A 57 -17.69 11.80 -2.68
N LEU A 58 -18.96 11.80 -3.09
CA LEU A 58 -19.91 10.72 -2.76
C LEU A 58 -19.47 9.36 -3.34
N LEU A 59 -19.02 9.35 -4.60
CA LEU A 59 -18.52 8.14 -5.24
C LEU A 59 -17.27 7.62 -4.54
N HIS A 60 -16.34 8.50 -4.17
CA HIS A 60 -15.17 8.14 -3.38
C HIS A 60 -15.56 7.52 -2.04
N HIS A 61 -16.48 8.14 -1.28
CA HIS A 61 -17.00 7.57 -0.05
C HIS A 61 -17.61 6.18 -0.26
N ALA A 62 -18.46 6.00 -1.27
CA ALA A 62 -19.10 4.73 -1.59
C ALA A 62 -18.10 3.64 -1.99
N GLN A 63 -17.04 3.99 -2.75
CA GLN A 63 -15.95 3.08 -3.09
C GLN A 63 -15.16 2.63 -1.86
N GLY A 64 -14.94 3.54 -0.90
CA GLY A 64 -14.32 3.20 0.39
C GLY A 64 -15.13 2.16 1.16
N ILE A 65 -16.44 2.36 1.28
CA ILE A 65 -17.34 1.39 1.94
C ILE A 65 -17.34 0.04 1.20
N ALA A 66 -17.48 0.05 -0.13
CA ALA A 66 -17.47 -1.18 -0.92
C ALA A 66 -16.19 -1.98 -0.69
N LYS A 67 -15.03 -1.32 -0.63
CA LYS A 67 -13.75 -1.97 -0.35
C LYS A 67 -13.66 -2.60 1.04
N LEU A 68 -14.26 -1.95 2.05
CA LEU A 68 -14.32 -2.45 3.43
C LEU A 68 -15.36 -3.57 3.64
N THR A 69 -16.19 -3.86 2.64
CA THR A 69 -17.23 -4.90 2.72
C THR A 69 -16.76 -6.21 2.05
N MET A 70 -15.60 -6.21 1.39
CA MET A 70 -15.02 -7.41 0.76
C MET A 70 -14.39 -8.36 1.81
N GLU A 71 -14.28 -9.66 1.53
CA GLU A 71 -13.73 -10.68 2.46
C GLU A 71 -12.35 -10.32 3.04
N ASN A 72 -11.51 -9.63 2.27
CA ASN A 72 -10.16 -9.23 2.67
C ASN A 72 -10.09 -7.83 3.29
N ALA A 73 -11.21 -7.24 3.69
CA ALA A 73 -11.28 -5.88 4.22
C ALA A 73 -10.43 -5.65 5.48
N GLN A 74 -10.00 -6.70 6.18
CA GLN A 74 -9.11 -6.58 7.33
C GLN A 74 -7.64 -6.41 6.95
N SER A 75 -7.24 -6.87 5.75
CA SER A 75 -5.87 -6.71 5.27
C SER A 75 -5.48 -5.24 5.19
N LEU A 76 -4.29 -4.90 5.67
CA LEU A 76 -3.68 -3.58 5.58
C LEU A 76 -3.76 -3.00 4.15
N SER A 77 -3.54 -3.84 3.13
CA SER A 77 -3.64 -3.45 1.70
C SER A 77 -5.04 -2.96 1.31
N HIS A 78 -6.09 -3.61 1.81
CA HIS A 78 -7.48 -3.28 1.49
C HIS A 78 -7.95 -2.05 2.25
N ARG A 79 -7.58 -1.95 3.54
CA ARG A 79 -7.87 -0.77 4.37
C ARG A 79 -7.17 0.47 3.83
N ALA A 80 -5.92 0.34 3.38
CA ALA A 80 -5.18 1.42 2.72
C ALA A 80 -5.94 2.01 1.52
N VAL A 81 -6.50 1.16 0.65
CA VAL A 81 -7.30 1.61 -0.49
C VAL A 81 -8.57 2.33 -0.04
N ALA A 82 -9.26 1.82 0.99
CA ALA A 82 -10.46 2.46 1.54
C ALA A 82 -10.15 3.82 2.18
N PHE A 83 -9.06 3.93 2.95
CA PHE A 83 -8.62 5.18 3.56
C PHE A 83 -8.32 6.25 2.53
N ARG A 84 -7.66 5.90 1.42
CA ARG A 84 -7.48 6.83 0.30
C ARG A 84 -8.83 7.31 -0.25
N HIS A 85 -9.77 6.39 -0.47
CA HIS A 85 -11.10 6.78 -0.94
C HIS A 85 -11.80 7.76 0.02
N PHE A 86 -11.64 7.60 1.34
CA PHE A 86 -12.14 8.59 2.29
C PHE A 86 -11.35 9.89 2.29
N GLN A 87 -10.02 9.86 2.11
CA GLN A 87 -9.19 11.07 1.97
C GLN A 87 -9.68 11.95 0.83
N GLU A 88 -9.96 11.34 -0.34
CA GLU A 88 -10.50 12.03 -1.51
C GLU A 88 -11.88 12.62 -1.20
N ALA A 89 -12.78 11.88 -0.54
CA ALA A 89 -14.07 12.45 -0.14
C ALA A 89 -13.93 13.64 0.85
N LEU A 90 -12.92 13.61 1.72
CA LEU A 90 -12.61 14.66 2.69
C LEU A 90 -11.92 15.89 2.09
N SER A 91 -11.43 15.83 0.83
CA SER A 91 -10.92 17.04 0.15
C SER A 91 -12.05 18.00 -0.23
N VAL A 92 -13.27 17.48 -0.40
CA VAL A 92 -14.46 18.26 -0.79
C VAL A 92 -15.38 18.52 0.40
N PHE A 93 -15.60 17.52 1.26
CA PHE A 93 -16.51 17.65 2.39
C PHE A 93 -15.82 18.31 3.58
N GLU A 94 -16.21 19.56 3.86
CA GLU A 94 -15.74 20.37 4.97
C GLU A 94 -16.87 20.67 5.96
N PRO A 95 -16.53 21.01 7.22
CA PRO A 95 -17.54 21.36 8.23
C PRO A 95 -18.43 22.55 7.80
N THR A 96 -17.89 23.46 7.01
CA THR A 96 -18.54 24.71 6.58
C THR A 96 -19.48 24.55 5.39
N ASN A 97 -19.28 23.53 4.53
CA ASN A 97 -20.05 23.36 3.29
C ASN A 97 -21.02 22.17 3.34
N TYR A 98 -20.61 21.03 3.89
CA TYR A 98 -21.35 19.77 3.85
C TYR A 98 -21.25 19.00 5.17
N PRO A 99 -21.65 19.57 6.31
CA PRO A 99 -21.45 18.98 7.63
C PRO A 99 -22.08 17.57 7.76
N ALA A 100 -23.26 17.36 7.18
CA ALA A 100 -23.91 16.05 7.19
C ALA A 100 -23.15 14.99 6.38
N LYS A 101 -22.51 15.37 5.26
CA LYS A 101 -21.72 14.45 4.44
C LYS A 101 -20.37 14.17 5.06
N LEU A 102 -19.74 15.18 5.65
CA LEU A 102 -18.54 15.01 6.45
C LEU A 102 -18.78 14.02 7.59
N ALA A 103 -19.87 14.17 8.35
CA ALA A 103 -20.22 13.22 9.42
C ALA A 103 -20.32 11.77 8.89
N MET A 104 -20.96 11.57 7.74
CA MET A 104 -21.09 10.25 7.12
C MET A 104 -19.72 9.63 6.74
N VAL A 105 -18.78 10.44 6.23
CA VAL A 105 -17.42 9.97 5.94
C VAL A 105 -16.66 9.66 7.23
N LEU A 106 -16.76 10.52 8.25
CA LEU A 106 -16.12 10.30 9.55
C LEU A 106 -16.65 9.04 10.26
N GLU A 107 -17.94 8.75 10.18
CA GLU A 107 -18.50 7.49 10.70
C GLU A 107 -17.89 6.28 9.98
N SER A 108 -17.77 6.36 8.66
CA SER A 108 -17.23 5.26 7.85
C SER A 108 -15.74 5.04 8.13
N LEU A 109 -14.99 6.13 8.30
CA LEU A 109 -13.57 6.09 8.63
C LEU A 109 -13.33 5.60 10.06
N GLY A 110 -14.13 6.07 11.03
CA GLY A 110 -14.09 5.59 12.41
C GLY A 110 -14.38 4.10 12.51
N ASN A 111 -15.38 3.61 11.78
CA ASN A 111 -15.67 2.18 11.67
C ASN A 111 -14.51 1.41 11.05
N ALA A 112 -13.91 1.92 9.96
CA ALA A 112 -12.77 1.29 9.30
C ALA A 112 -11.55 1.13 10.22
N CYS A 113 -11.26 2.15 11.04
CA CYS A 113 -10.23 2.10 12.07
C CYS A 113 -10.59 1.14 13.23
N ALA A 114 -11.88 0.86 13.45
CA ALA A 114 -12.37 0.01 14.53
C ALA A 114 -12.56 -1.48 14.17
N VAL A 115 -12.22 -1.94 12.96
CA VAL A 115 -12.62 -3.29 12.50
C VAL A 115 -11.79 -4.47 13.07
N ASN A 116 -10.61 -4.27 13.67
CA ASN A 116 -9.89 -5.35 14.37
C ASN A 116 -8.92 -4.80 15.43
N SER A 117 -8.97 -5.27 16.68
CA SER A 117 -8.15 -4.73 17.79
C SER A 117 -6.72 -5.27 17.82
N ALA A 118 -6.42 -6.41 17.19
CA ALA A 118 -5.11 -7.07 17.29
C ALA A 118 -4.04 -6.45 16.38
N GLU A 119 -4.44 -5.84 15.27
CA GLU A 119 -3.55 -5.20 14.27
C GLU A 119 -3.68 -3.67 14.25
N ARG A 120 -4.38 -3.12 15.24
CA ARG A 120 -4.67 -1.70 15.32
C ARG A 120 -3.46 -0.94 15.80
N THR A 121 -3.16 0.12 15.09
CA THR A 121 -2.12 1.07 15.50
C THR A 121 -2.68 2.15 16.40
N GLN A 122 -1.78 2.81 17.13
CA GLN A 122 -2.18 3.90 18.01
C GLN A 122 -2.82 5.04 17.20
N GLU A 123 -2.32 5.31 15.99
CA GLU A 123 -2.89 6.33 15.11
C GLU A 123 -4.33 6.01 14.68
N GLU A 124 -4.63 4.75 14.36
CA GLU A 124 -5.98 4.32 14.00
C GLU A 124 -6.94 4.42 15.20
N ASN A 125 -6.49 4.04 16.40
CA ASN A 125 -7.28 4.17 17.63
C ASN A 125 -7.61 5.64 17.93
N ASP A 126 -6.59 6.48 17.92
CA ASP A 126 -6.71 7.92 18.11
C ASP A 126 -7.66 8.56 17.11
N LEU A 127 -7.58 8.13 15.85
CA LEU A 127 -8.42 8.66 14.79
C LEU A 127 -9.86 8.15 14.89
N ALA A 128 -10.10 6.90 15.31
CA ALA A 128 -11.44 6.38 15.53
C ALA A 128 -12.19 7.19 16.61
N VAL A 129 -11.49 7.53 17.69
CA VAL A 129 -12.02 8.39 18.76
C VAL A 129 -12.31 9.80 18.23
N ALA A 130 -11.36 10.40 17.51
CA ALA A 130 -11.53 11.74 16.96
C ALA A 130 -12.67 11.80 15.93
N CYS A 131 -12.82 10.80 15.08
CA CYS A 131 -13.94 10.71 14.13
C CYS A 131 -15.28 10.64 14.87
N SER A 132 -15.37 9.84 15.93
CA SER A 132 -16.59 9.74 16.75
C SER A 132 -16.96 11.06 17.41
N GLN A 133 -15.97 11.79 17.94
CA GLN A 133 -16.16 13.12 18.50
C GLN A 133 -16.62 14.12 17.42
N GLY A 134 -15.99 14.10 16.25
CA GLY A 134 -16.32 14.99 15.13
C GLY A 134 -17.75 14.80 14.63
N VAL A 135 -18.24 13.56 14.59
CA VAL A 135 -19.64 13.25 14.25
C VAL A 135 -20.61 13.85 15.27
N GLN A 136 -20.30 13.75 16.57
CA GLN A 136 -21.14 14.33 17.63
C GLN A 136 -21.19 15.86 17.53
N ILE A 137 -20.02 16.47 17.33
CA ILE A 137 -19.84 17.90 17.09
C ILE A 137 -20.73 18.37 15.93
N LEU A 138 -20.64 17.72 14.76
CA LEU A 138 -21.42 18.07 13.56
C LEU A 138 -22.93 17.90 13.77
N ARG A 139 -23.36 16.95 14.60
CA ARG A 139 -24.77 16.73 14.94
C ARG A 139 -25.32 17.76 15.93
N ASN A 140 -24.49 18.21 16.87
CA ASN A 140 -24.91 19.08 17.97
C ASN A 140 -24.76 20.57 17.64
N GLY A 141 -24.07 20.93 16.55
CA GLY A 141 -24.00 22.31 16.05
C GLY A 141 -23.22 23.26 16.96
N SER A 142 -22.17 22.76 17.63
CA SER A 142 -21.34 23.55 18.54
C SER A 142 -20.50 24.59 17.78
N LYS A 143 -20.30 25.77 18.37
CA LYS A 143 -19.82 26.98 17.65
C LYS A 143 -18.32 27.28 17.80
N ASP A 144 -17.59 26.63 18.71
CA ASP A 144 -16.15 26.83 18.93
C ASP A 144 -15.36 25.53 18.80
N GLU A 145 -15.02 25.19 17.55
CA GLU A 145 -14.45 23.88 17.20
C GLU A 145 -13.24 23.95 16.26
N THR A 146 -12.76 25.16 15.94
CA THR A 146 -11.64 25.36 15.00
C THR A 146 -10.39 24.58 15.42
N ILE A 147 -10.12 24.51 16.72
CA ILE A 147 -9.00 23.73 17.28
C ILE A 147 -9.24 22.24 17.01
N PHE A 148 -10.42 21.72 17.33
CA PHE A 148 -10.78 20.32 17.10
C PHE A 148 -10.62 19.91 15.63
N TRP A 149 -11.12 20.72 14.69
CA TRP A 149 -11.02 20.42 13.26
C TRP A 149 -9.58 20.40 12.76
N SER A 150 -8.70 21.23 13.31
CA SER A 150 -7.27 21.20 13.00
C SER A 150 -6.57 19.96 13.56
N GLU A 151 -6.90 19.55 14.78
CA GLU A 151 -6.39 18.31 15.39
C GLU A 151 -6.84 17.07 14.63
N LEU A 152 -8.12 17.00 14.23
CA LEU A 152 -8.65 15.93 13.40
C LEU A 152 -7.92 15.85 12.06
N ARG A 153 -7.70 17.00 11.40
CA ARG A 153 -6.95 17.07 10.14
C ARG A 153 -5.51 16.58 10.31
N ASN A 154 -4.85 16.92 11.41
CA ASN A 154 -3.50 16.43 11.72
C ASN A 154 -3.46 14.90 11.92
N LYS A 155 -4.45 14.33 12.62
CA LYS A 155 -4.57 12.88 12.80
C LYS A 155 -4.83 12.16 11.47
N LEU A 156 -5.71 12.71 10.64
CA LEU A 156 -5.97 12.22 9.28
C LEU A 156 -4.71 12.24 8.43
N SER A 157 -3.96 13.36 8.44
CA SER A 157 -2.70 13.50 7.70
C SER A 157 -1.71 12.40 8.07
N LYS A 158 -1.47 12.16 9.37
CA LYS A 158 -0.57 11.12 9.84
C LYS A 158 -0.97 9.72 9.36
N LEU A 159 -2.26 9.39 9.40
CA LEU A 159 -2.74 8.10 8.92
C LEU A 159 -2.56 7.98 7.40
N PHE A 160 -2.94 9.00 6.64
CA PHE A 160 -2.86 8.96 5.18
C PHE A 160 -1.41 8.93 4.67
N ASP A 161 -0.49 9.63 5.33
CA ASP A 161 0.95 9.52 5.03
C ASP A 161 1.45 8.08 5.21
N ARG A 162 1.03 7.43 6.30
CA ARG A 162 1.41 6.05 6.56
C ARG A 162 0.79 5.07 5.55
N VAL A 163 -0.49 5.26 5.24
CA VAL A 163 -1.19 4.46 4.22
C VAL A 163 -0.50 4.58 2.86
N THR A 164 -0.05 5.78 2.50
CA THR A 164 0.68 6.03 1.26
C THR A 164 2.01 5.28 1.25
N ARG A 165 2.77 5.29 2.36
CA ARG A 165 4.01 4.52 2.49
C ARG A 165 3.80 3.01 2.33
N ILE A 166 2.83 2.44 3.06
CA ILE A 166 2.50 1.00 2.96
C ILE A 166 2.12 0.63 1.52
N ARG A 167 1.40 1.50 0.82
CA ARG A 167 1.03 1.24 -0.57
C ARG A 167 2.24 1.29 -1.51
N MET A 168 3.15 2.25 -1.35
CA MET A 168 4.38 2.28 -2.15
C MET A 168 5.18 0.98 -1.98
N GLU A 169 5.24 0.46 -0.75
CA GLU A 169 5.87 -0.83 -0.46
C GLU A 169 5.12 -2.01 -1.11
N LEU A 170 3.79 -2.01 -1.12
CA LEU A 170 2.98 -3.06 -1.75
C LEU A 170 2.99 -3.01 -3.29
N ASP A 171 2.79 -1.84 -3.90
CA ASP A 171 2.81 -1.65 -5.36
C ASP A 171 4.21 -2.00 -5.92
N TRP A 172 5.26 -1.74 -5.15
CA TRP A 172 6.63 -2.14 -5.49
C TRP A 172 6.84 -3.66 -5.40
N ASN A 173 6.31 -4.31 -4.36
CA ASN A 173 6.33 -5.77 -4.22
C ASN A 173 5.54 -6.49 -5.32
N ASP A 174 4.40 -5.93 -5.76
CA ASP A 174 3.60 -6.52 -6.83
C ASP A 174 4.24 -6.31 -8.22
N THR A 175 4.85 -5.14 -8.47
CA THR A 175 5.66 -4.88 -9.68
C THR A 175 6.86 -5.83 -9.74
N LEU A 176 7.50 -6.07 -8.60
CA LEU A 176 8.59 -7.03 -8.47
C LEU A 176 8.13 -8.46 -8.76
N ARG A 177 7.00 -8.90 -8.18
CA ARG A 177 6.41 -10.22 -8.43
C ARG A 177 6.02 -10.42 -9.89
N GLN A 178 5.47 -9.40 -10.53
CA GLN A 178 5.10 -9.47 -11.95
C GLN A 178 6.35 -9.61 -12.83
N SER A 179 7.38 -8.80 -12.57
CA SER A 179 8.67 -8.88 -13.26
C SER A 179 9.33 -10.26 -13.09
N LEU A 180 9.31 -10.80 -11.86
CA LEU A 180 9.79 -12.15 -11.56
C LEU A 180 8.94 -13.24 -12.26
N SER A 181 7.61 -13.10 -12.31
CA SER A 181 6.73 -14.06 -12.97
C SER A 181 6.93 -14.11 -14.49
N GLU A 182 7.05 -12.94 -15.13
CA GLU A 182 7.35 -12.82 -16.56
C GLU A 182 8.73 -13.44 -16.85
N TYR A 183 9.70 -13.19 -15.97
CA TYR A 183 11.03 -13.79 -16.03
C TYR A 183 11.01 -15.33 -15.87
N HIS A 184 10.22 -15.88 -14.93
CA HIS A 184 10.03 -17.32 -14.77
C HIS A 184 9.32 -17.97 -15.97
N THR A 185 8.41 -17.27 -16.66
CA THR A 185 7.79 -17.81 -17.87
C THR A 185 8.76 -17.91 -19.04
N VAL A 186 9.72 -16.99 -19.14
CA VAL A 186 10.81 -17.04 -20.11
C VAL A 186 11.78 -18.18 -19.77
N LEU A 187 12.16 -18.33 -18.49
CA LEU A 187 12.99 -19.46 -18.04
C LEU A 187 12.31 -20.83 -18.20
N ARG A 188 10.98 -20.93 -18.13
CA ARG A 188 10.27 -22.19 -18.36
C ARG A 188 10.39 -22.69 -19.80
N GLN A 189 10.71 -21.79 -20.75
CA GLN A 189 11.00 -22.18 -22.13
C GLN A 189 12.45 -22.69 -22.28
N ASP A 190 13.32 -22.46 -21.30
CA ASP A 190 14.70 -22.92 -21.26
C ASP A 190 15.05 -23.64 -19.92
N ILE A 191 14.85 -24.97 -19.91
CA ILE A 191 15.59 -26.00 -19.13
C ILE A 191 15.00 -26.52 -17.77
N PHE A 192 14.75 -27.86 -17.76
CA PHE A 192 14.64 -28.91 -16.71
C PHE A 192 13.38 -29.12 -15.80
N PRO A 193 12.91 -30.40 -15.61
CA PRO A 193 11.77 -30.76 -14.75
C PRO A 193 12.18 -31.12 -13.31
N LEU A 194 11.29 -30.87 -12.34
CA LEU A 194 11.48 -31.20 -10.91
C LEU A 194 11.20 -32.69 -10.59
N PRO A 195 11.87 -33.32 -9.60
CA PRO A 195 11.61 -34.69 -9.18
C PRO A 195 10.44 -34.81 -8.17
N SER A 196 9.81 -35.99 -8.16
CA SER A 196 8.56 -36.32 -7.47
C SER A 196 8.65 -36.69 -5.98
N SER A 197 7.79 -36.03 -5.17
CA SER A 197 6.86 -36.53 -4.12
C SER A 197 7.22 -37.58 -3.03
N GLU A 198 8.43 -37.64 -2.46
CA GLU A 198 8.66 -38.41 -1.20
C GLU A 198 9.61 -37.69 -0.20
N CYS A 199 9.19 -36.56 0.40
CA CYS A 199 9.89 -36.01 1.57
C CYS A 199 9.03 -34.97 2.30
N SER A 200 8.14 -35.38 3.22
CA SER A 200 7.02 -34.51 3.64
C SER A 200 6.96 -34.04 5.09
N GLN A 201 7.87 -34.37 6.01
CA GLN A 201 7.73 -33.85 7.40
C GLN A 201 8.98 -33.18 8.01
N GLU A 202 10.21 -33.64 7.77
CA GLU A 202 11.43 -32.88 8.15
C GLU A 202 11.72 -31.73 7.14
N HIS A 203 11.20 -31.85 5.92
CA HIS A 203 11.43 -30.88 4.86
C HIS A 203 10.76 -29.54 5.15
N HIS A 204 9.53 -29.44 5.66
CA HIS A 204 8.80 -28.16 5.69
C HIS A 204 9.53 -26.99 6.37
N HIS A 205 10.30 -27.22 7.45
CA HIS A 205 11.08 -26.14 8.08
C HIS A 205 12.39 -25.82 7.35
N ARG A 206 13.09 -26.83 6.80
CA ARG A 206 14.32 -26.64 5.98
C ARG A 206 14.00 -26.14 4.58
N THR A 207 12.88 -26.56 4.02
CA THR A 207 12.39 -26.21 2.69
C THR A 207 11.72 -24.84 2.72
N GLY A 208 11.20 -24.38 3.87
CA GLY A 208 10.83 -22.98 4.09
C GLY A 208 12.05 -22.06 4.10
N ARG A 209 13.08 -22.36 4.90
CA ARG A 209 14.33 -21.55 4.95
C ARG A 209 15.14 -21.60 3.66
N HIS A 210 15.26 -22.77 3.03
CA HIS A 210 15.87 -22.90 1.70
C HIS A 210 15.05 -22.20 0.62
N SER A 211 13.72 -22.21 0.73
CA SER A 211 12.83 -21.44 -0.15
C SER A 211 13.09 -19.94 0.03
N ASP A 212 13.15 -19.44 1.25
CA ASP A 212 13.36 -18.02 1.53
C ASP A 212 14.73 -17.54 1.03
N LEU A 213 15.80 -18.32 1.27
CA LEU A 213 17.13 -18.03 0.70
C LEU A 213 17.13 -18.09 -0.83
N LEU A 214 16.40 -19.04 -1.43
CA LEU A 214 16.28 -19.14 -2.89
C LEU A 214 15.58 -17.90 -3.47
N HIS A 215 14.49 -17.44 -2.87
CA HIS A 215 13.80 -16.22 -3.31
C HIS A 215 14.68 -14.98 -3.17
N LEU A 216 15.48 -14.88 -2.10
CA LEU A 216 16.46 -13.79 -1.94
C LEU A 216 17.55 -13.83 -3.02
N ARG A 217 17.99 -15.03 -3.42
CA ARG A 217 18.96 -15.22 -4.51
C ARG A 217 18.40 -14.85 -5.87
N GLU A 218 17.16 -15.22 -6.14
CA GLU A 218 16.45 -14.83 -7.35
C GLU A 218 16.25 -13.31 -7.40
N ALA A 219 15.94 -12.67 -6.27
CA ALA A 219 15.88 -11.22 -6.16
C ALA A 219 17.25 -10.55 -6.40
N GLU A 220 18.35 -11.08 -5.83
CA GLU A 220 19.71 -10.61 -6.10
C GLU A 220 20.01 -10.61 -7.61
N GLU A 221 19.76 -11.73 -8.28
CA GLU A 221 20.01 -11.87 -9.71
C GLU A 221 19.11 -10.97 -10.55
N GLY A 222 17.86 -10.76 -10.14
CA GLY A 222 16.93 -9.83 -10.80
C GLY A 222 17.45 -8.39 -10.76
N TYR A 223 17.85 -7.89 -9.59
CA TYR A 223 18.39 -6.54 -9.45
C TYR A 223 19.71 -6.36 -10.20
N ARG A 224 20.63 -7.34 -10.13
CA ARG A 224 21.90 -7.27 -10.88
C ARG A 224 21.66 -7.15 -12.38
N ARG A 225 20.61 -7.77 -12.91
CA ARG A 225 20.24 -7.68 -14.33
C ARG A 225 19.62 -6.35 -14.70
N VAL A 226 18.76 -5.79 -13.85
CA VAL A 226 18.25 -4.42 -14.08
C VAL A 226 19.42 -3.44 -14.19
N LEU A 227 20.44 -3.57 -13.34
CA LEU A 227 21.66 -2.76 -13.39
C LEU A 227 22.54 -2.97 -14.63
N THR A 228 22.26 -3.98 -15.47
CA THR A 228 22.91 -4.11 -16.79
C THR A 228 22.19 -3.33 -17.89
N SER A 229 20.88 -3.07 -17.72
CA SER A 229 20.06 -2.33 -18.68
C SER A 229 19.94 -0.84 -18.38
N ILE A 230 20.14 -0.44 -17.11
CA ILE A 230 20.06 0.96 -16.68
C ILE A 230 21.42 1.46 -16.19
N THR A 231 21.75 2.71 -16.51
CA THR A 231 22.95 3.39 -16.00
C THR A 231 22.55 4.61 -15.19
N GLU A 232 23.43 5.06 -14.28
CA GLU A 232 23.21 6.27 -13.48
C GLU A 232 22.94 7.51 -14.36
N SER A 233 23.57 7.55 -15.55
CA SER A 233 23.37 8.60 -16.54
C SER A 233 22.07 8.49 -17.34
N SER A 234 21.46 7.30 -17.44
CA SER A 234 20.23 7.10 -18.21
C SER A 234 18.99 7.28 -17.35
N GLU A 235 19.00 6.73 -16.13
CA GLU A 235 17.88 6.72 -15.20
C GLU A 235 18.38 6.85 -13.75
N PRO A 236 18.77 8.06 -13.31
CA PRO A 236 19.44 8.25 -12.02
C PRO A 236 18.56 7.86 -10.82
N GLU A 237 17.26 8.16 -10.85
CA GLU A 237 16.31 7.80 -9.78
C GLU A 237 16.13 6.28 -9.67
N THR A 238 15.88 5.61 -10.81
CA THR A 238 15.71 4.15 -10.90
C THR A 238 17.00 3.43 -10.51
N TRP A 239 18.15 3.94 -10.94
CA TRP A 239 19.46 3.38 -10.63
C TRP A 239 19.77 3.45 -9.13
N ALA A 240 19.50 4.59 -8.49
CA ALA A 240 19.67 4.78 -7.04
C ALA A 240 18.75 3.85 -6.23
N ALA A 241 17.50 3.68 -6.67
CA ALA A 241 16.53 2.80 -6.01
C ALA A 241 16.91 1.32 -6.12
N VAL A 242 17.38 0.87 -7.30
CA VAL A 242 17.83 -0.52 -7.50
C VAL A 242 19.09 -0.81 -6.68
N HIS A 243 20.01 0.15 -6.57
CA HIS A 243 21.19 0.05 -5.70
C HIS A 243 20.79 -0.06 -4.21
N HIS A 244 19.81 0.73 -3.76
CA HIS A 244 19.30 0.64 -2.39
C HIS A 244 18.76 -0.77 -2.09
N GLN A 245 17.89 -1.26 -2.98
CA GLN A 245 17.14 -2.48 -2.76
C GLN A 245 18.00 -3.74 -2.91
N LEU A 246 18.96 -3.73 -3.84
CA LEU A 246 20.00 -4.76 -3.91
C LEU A 246 20.84 -4.76 -2.63
N GLY A 247 21.18 -3.59 -2.08
CA GLY A 247 21.88 -3.46 -0.81
C GLY A 247 21.15 -4.14 0.35
N LEU A 248 19.84 -3.92 0.48
CA LEU A 248 19.01 -4.54 1.52
C LEU A 248 18.87 -6.06 1.35
N VAL A 249 18.65 -6.53 0.12
CA VAL A 249 18.57 -7.98 -0.16
C VAL A 249 19.89 -8.68 0.16
N LEU A 250 21.03 -8.04 -0.12
CA LEU A 250 22.34 -8.61 0.21
C LEU A 250 22.58 -8.65 1.73
N LEU A 251 22.06 -7.70 2.51
CA LEU A 251 22.09 -7.79 3.99
C LEU A 251 21.22 -8.92 4.49
N GLU A 252 20.00 -9.06 3.96
CA GLU A 252 19.09 -10.13 4.36
C GLU A 252 19.67 -11.52 4.05
N ILE A 253 20.34 -11.64 2.89
CA ILE A 253 21.12 -12.84 2.56
C ILE A 253 22.24 -13.04 3.59
N ALA A 254 23.00 -12.01 3.95
CA ALA A 254 24.10 -12.12 4.91
C ALA A 254 23.68 -12.45 6.35
N HIS A 255 22.43 -12.14 6.71
CA HIS A 255 21.82 -12.49 8.00
C HIS A 255 21.14 -13.87 7.97
N HIS A 256 21.03 -14.51 6.80
CA HIS A 256 20.31 -15.76 6.67
C HIS A 256 21.08 -16.92 7.32
N PRO A 257 20.45 -17.69 8.25
CA PRO A 257 21.13 -18.68 9.09
C PRO A 257 21.68 -19.91 8.34
N GLU A 258 21.40 -20.05 7.04
CA GLU A 258 21.88 -21.15 6.20
C GLU A 258 23.20 -20.85 5.46
N LEU A 259 23.71 -19.61 5.55
CA LEU A 259 24.98 -19.25 4.92
C LEU A 259 26.20 -19.53 5.82
N GLN A 260 27.33 -19.77 5.15
CA GLN A 260 28.62 -19.96 5.81
C GLN A 260 29.22 -18.59 6.16
N ALA A 261 29.83 -18.48 7.36
CA ALA A 261 30.43 -17.24 7.87
C ALA A 261 31.38 -16.50 6.91
N SER A 262 32.07 -17.22 6.01
CA SER A 262 32.96 -16.62 5.00
C SER A 262 32.22 -15.97 3.82
N ARG A 263 30.99 -16.40 3.54
CA ARG A 263 30.11 -15.84 2.51
C ARG A 263 29.31 -14.67 3.06
N ASP A 264 28.90 -14.71 4.33
CA ASP A 264 28.17 -13.63 5.00
C ASP A 264 28.91 -12.30 4.94
N GLU A 265 30.21 -12.33 5.23
CA GLU A 265 31.07 -11.15 5.19
C GLU A 265 31.14 -10.54 3.78
N LYS A 266 31.19 -11.38 2.75
CA LYS A 266 31.20 -10.94 1.35
C LYS A 266 29.87 -10.30 0.95
N TYR A 267 28.74 -10.87 1.40
CA TYR A 267 27.40 -10.32 1.17
C TYR A 267 27.21 -8.98 1.87
N ARG A 268 27.68 -8.85 3.12
CA ARG A 268 27.71 -7.57 3.86
C ARG A 268 28.55 -6.50 3.16
N GLN A 269 29.74 -6.86 2.68
CA GLN A 269 30.60 -5.91 1.94
C GLN A 269 29.94 -5.42 0.66
N TYR A 270 29.29 -6.31 -0.11
CA TYR A 270 28.55 -5.90 -1.29
C TYR A 270 27.32 -5.06 -0.93
N ALA A 271 26.58 -5.43 0.12
CA ALA A 271 25.43 -4.66 0.57
C ALA A 271 25.80 -3.20 0.87
N PHE A 272 26.82 -2.97 1.71
CA PHE A 272 27.25 -1.61 2.04
C PHE A 272 27.80 -0.86 0.84
N HIS A 273 28.43 -1.54 -0.12
CA HIS A 273 28.84 -0.91 -1.37
C HIS A 273 27.63 -0.39 -2.15
N TYR A 274 26.60 -1.21 -2.37
CA TYR A 274 25.39 -0.81 -3.11
C TYR A 274 24.58 0.28 -2.38
N LEU A 275 24.47 0.22 -1.05
CA LEU A 275 23.80 1.25 -0.26
C LEU A 275 24.53 2.61 -0.33
N ARG A 276 25.87 2.60 -0.30
CA ARG A 276 26.67 3.83 -0.44
C ARG A 276 26.54 4.46 -1.82
N GLU A 277 26.53 3.65 -2.88
CA GLU A 277 26.31 4.12 -4.25
C GLU A 277 24.92 4.72 -4.43
N SER A 278 23.90 4.10 -3.81
CA SER A 278 22.53 4.65 -3.76
C SER A 278 22.48 6.02 -3.07
N ALA A 279 23.05 6.12 -1.86
CA ALA A 279 23.09 7.37 -1.11
C ALA A 279 23.83 8.47 -1.89
N ARG A 280 24.96 8.13 -2.55
CA ARG A 280 25.68 9.07 -3.42
C ARG A 280 24.79 9.60 -4.53
N SER A 281 24.10 8.71 -5.23
CA SER A 281 23.26 9.10 -6.35
C SER A 281 22.11 10.01 -5.90
N TYR A 282 21.46 9.68 -4.77
CA TYR A 282 20.44 10.55 -4.18
C TYR A 282 20.98 11.94 -3.79
N LEU A 283 22.21 12.04 -3.26
CA LEU A 283 22.85 13.35 -3.02
C LEU A 283 23.05 14.14 -4.30
N THR A 284 23.49 13.50 -5.39
CA THR A 284 23.66 14.18 -6.68
C THR A 284 22.35 14.64 -7.31
N GLN A 285 21.23 14.05 -6.90
CA GLN A 285 19.88 14.38 -7.36
C GLN A 285 19.18 15.44 -6.49
N GLY A 286 19.80 15.86 -5.37
CA GLY A 286 19.20 16.82 -4.42
C GLY A 286 18.30 16.17 -3.36
N GLU A 287 18.26 14.83 -3.29
CA GLU A 287 17.44 14.05 -2.36
C GLU A 287 18.18 13.78 -1.04
N GLU A 288 18.62 14.85 -0.36
CA GLU A 288 19.45 14.79 0.84
C GLU A 288 18.83 13.97 1.98
N HIS A 289 17.51 14.00 2.10
CA HIS A 289 16.76 13.28 3.13
C HIS A 289 16.80 11.76 2.93
N LEU A 290 16.82 11.26 1.69
CA LEU A 290 16.93 9.84 1.38
C LEU A 290 18.36 9.35 1.61
N ALA A 291 19.34 10.14 1.18
CA ALA A 291 20.74 9.83 1.41
C ALA A 291 21.10 9.78 2.91
N ALA A 292 20.63 10.75 3.70
CA ALA A 292 20.86 10.79 5.14
C ALA A 292 20.25 9.58 5.86
N ARG A 293 19.08 9.10 5.42
CA ARG A 293 18.46 7.88 5.96
C ARG A 293 19.26 6.62 5.66
N ILE A 294 19.73 6.46 4.42
CA ILE A 294 20.55 5.31 4.03
C ILE A 294 21.88 5.33 4.79
N GLN A 295 22.48 6.49 4.96
CA GLN A 295 23.74 6.65 5.68
C GLN A 295 23.59 6.35 7.17
N HIS A 296 22.52 6.84 7.80
CA HIS A 296 22.20 6.49 9.18
C HIS A 296 21.92 5.00 9.38
N PHE A 297 21.23 4.37 8.42
CA PHE A 297 21.01 2.92 8.43
C PHE A 297 22.33 2.13 8.35
N ILE A 298 23.25 2.54 7.48
CA ILE A 298 24.59 1.93 7.40
C ILE A 298 25.35 2.08 8.73
N GLU A 299 25.25 3.23 9.40
CA GLU A 299 25.89 3.46 10.71
C GLU A 299 25.34 2.54 11.80
N LEU A 300 24.02 2.33 11.84
CA LEU A 300 23.38 1.40 12.79
C LEU A 300 23.83 -0.05 12.55
N GLU A 301 23.79 -0.50 11.30
CA GLU A 301 24.21 -1.86 10.92
C GLU A 301 25.71 -2.12 11.19
N LEU A 302 26.57 -1.10 11.05
CA LEU A 302 27.99 -1.21 11.41
C LEU A 302 28.21 -1.20 12.93
N ALA A 303 27.37 -0.51 13.70
CA ALA A 303 27.44 -0.47 15.16
C ALA A 303 27.04 -1.81 15.80
N ASP A 304 26.07 -2.53 15.23
CA ASP A 304 25.65 -3.86 15.68
C ASP A 304 26.70 -4.96 15.40
N LEU A 305 27.73 -4.66 14.61
CA LEU A 305 28.82 -5.57 14.25
C LEU A 305 30.10 -5.41 15.11
N MET A 306 30.18 -4.38 15.96
CA MET A 306 31.32 -4.07 16.84
C MET A 306 31.11 -4.54 18.28
#